data_AF-A0A419W3Y3-F1
#
_entry.id   AF-A0A419W3Y3-F1
#
_cell.length_a   1.000
_cell.length_b   1.000
_cell.length_c   1.000
_cell.angle_alpha   90.00
_cell.angle_beta   90.00
_cell.angle_gamma   90.00
#
_symmetry.space_group_name_H-M   'P 1'
#
loop_
_entity.id
_entity.type
_entity.pdbx_description
1 polymer ?
#
loop_
_entity_poly.entity_id
_entity_poly.type
_entity_poly.pdbx_seq_one_letter_code
_entity_poly.pdbx_strand_id
1 'polypeptide(L)' 'MAKKGNRVQVIMECTEQKETNVPGTSRYITTKNRKNTSERLELKKYNPNLKKVTVHREIK' A
#
# COMPACT_ATOMS: atom_id res chain seq x y z
N MET A 1 -22.41 14.74 -5.59
CA MET A 1 -21.37 13.78 -5.16
C MET A 1 -20.80 14.25 -3.84
N ALA A 2 -20.95 13.48 -2.74
CA ALA A 2 -20.43 13.88 -1.44
C ALA A 2 -18.91 14.06 -1.52
N LYS A 3 -18.40 15.23 -1.13
CA LYS A 3 -16.95 15.47 -1.05
C LYS A 3 -16.36 14.38 -0.15
N LYS A 4 -15.54 13.49 -0.72
CA LYS A 4 -14.61 12.67 0.07
C LYS A 4 -13.79 13.69 0.86
N GLY A 5 -14.04 13.80 2.17
CA GLY A 5 -13.46 14.82 3.03
C GLY A 5 -11.95 14.67 3.15
N ASN A 6 -11.44 14.39 4.36
CA ASN A 6 -9.99 14.22 4.56
C ASN A 6 -9.46 12.82 4.20
N ARG A 7 -10.30 11.98 3.57
CA ARG A 7 -9.95 10.62 3.12
C ARG A 7 -9.34 10.69 1.73
N VAL A 8 -8.07 10.33 1.63
CA VAL A 8 -7.29 10.31 0.40
C VAL A 8 -7.00 8.87 0.01
N GLN A 9 -7.10 8.57 -1.28
CA GLN A 9 -6.67 7.28 -1.80
C GLN A 9 -5.15 7.22 -1.80
N VAL A 10 -4.62 6.15 -1.24
CA VAL A 10 -3.19 5.87 -1.20
C VAL A 10 -2.89 4.53 -1.82
N ILE A 11 -1.72 4.44 -2.44
CA ILE A 11 -1.23 3.22 -3.08
C ILE A 11 -0.11 2.64 -2.21
N MET A 12 -0.30 1.38 -1.82
CA MET A 12 0.66 0.60 -1.05
C MET A 12 1.35 -0.38 -2.00
N GLU A 13 2.67 -0.41 -1.99
CA GLU A 13 3.49 -1.29 -2.84
C GLU A 13 4.35 -2.20 -1.98
N CYS A 14 4.51 -3.47 -2.38
CA CYS A 14 5.40 -4.40 -1.70
C CYS A 14 6.87 -3.95 -1.82
N THR A 15 7.58 -3.84 -0.70
CA THR A 15 9.01 -3.50 -0.69
C THR A 15 9.87 -4.72 -1.03
N GLU A 16 9.57 -5.86 -0.41
CA GLU A 16 10.31 -7.12 -0.60
C GLU A 16 10.28 -7.63 -2.05
N GLN A 17 9.19 -7.36 -2.79
CA GLN A 17 9.06 -7.86 -4.17
C GLN A 17 10.03 -7.17 -5.14
N LYS A 18 10.47 -5.93 -4.86
CA LYS A 18 11.47 -5.25 -5.69
C LYS A 18 12.83 -5.91 -5.66
N GLU A 19 13.15 -6.61 -4.57
CA GLU A 19 14.42 -7.30 -4.38
C GLU A 19 14.37 -8.74 -4.92
N THR A 20 13.18 -9.24 -5.23
CA THR A 20 13.00 -10.58 -5.82
C THR A 20 12.93 -10.52 -7.34
N ASN A 21 13.53 -11.51 -8.02
CA ASN A 21 13.45 -11.70 -9.48
C ASN A 21 12.05 -12.11 -9.99
N VAL A 22 10.98 -11.88 -9.21
CA VAL A 22 9.62 -12.27 -9.57
C VAL A 22 8.97 -11.14 -10.38
N PRO A 23 8.55 -11.39 -11.63
CA PRO A 23 7.90 -10.36 -12.44
C PRO A 23 6.55 -9.97 -11.83
N GLY A 24 6.28 -8.66 -11.83
CA GLY A 24 5.06 -8.08 -11.28
C GLY A 24 5.32 -7.24 -10.04
N THR A 25 4.29 -6.52 -9.59
CA THR A 25 4.37 -5.74 -8.35
C THR A 25 3.03 -5.81 -7.63
N SER A 26 3.03 -6.35 -6.41
CA SER A 26 1.84 -6.35 -5.55
C SER A 26 1.51 -4.92 -5.11
N ARG A 27 0.35 -4.42 -5.54
CA ARG A 27 -0.14 -3.09 -5.22
C ARG A 27 -1.54 -3.16 -4.62
N TYR A 28 -1.74 -2.41 -3.54
CA TYR A 28 -3.04 -2.25 -2.89
C TYR A 28 -3.48 -0.79 -2.92
N ILE A 29 -4.72 -0.56 -3.31
CA ILE A 29 -5.35 0.76 -3.24
C ILE A 29 -6.16 0.79 -1.94
N THR A 30 -5.81 1.71 -1.05
CA THR A 30 -6.56 1.91 0.21
C THR A 30 -6.87 3.39 0.38
N THR A 31 -7.65 3.75 1.39
CA THR A 31 -7.92 5.14 1.71
C THR A 31 -7.40 5.44 3.10
N LYS A 32 -6.58 6.49 3.25
CA LYS A 32 -6.15 6.99 4.56
C LYS A 32 -6.78 8.33 4.88
N ASN A 33 -6.95 8.62 6.16
CA ASN A 33 -7.38 9.93 6.62
C ASN A 33 -6.14 10.79 6.91
N ARG A 34 -5.88 11.80 6.09
CA ARG A 34 -4.69 12.67 6.23
C ARG A 34 -4.62 13.40 7.58
N LYS A 35 -5.75 13.63 8.26
CA LYS A 35 -5.77 14.28 9.58
C LYS A 35 -5.31 13.36 10.72
N ASN A 36 -5.66 12.08 10.64
CA ASN A 36 -5.35 11.13 11.72
C ASN A 36 -4.00 10.45 11.50
N THR A 37 -3.60 10.28 10.24
CA THR A 37 -2.36 9.59 9.88
C THR A 37 -1.67 10.39 8.77
N SER A 38 -0.80 11.31 9.19
CA SER A 38 0.01 12.16 8.30
C SER A 38 1.22 11.40 7.75
N GLU A 39 1.74 10.43 8.50
CA GLU A 39 2.92 9.65 8.11
C GLU A 39 2.61 8.63 6.99
N ARG A 40 3.69 8.11 6.39
CA ARG A 40 3.58 7.06 5.37
C ARG A 40 3.14 5.76 6.02
N LEU A 41 2.09 5.15 5.50
CA LEU A 41 1.64 3.85 5.99
C LEU A 41 2.62 2.74 5.62
N GLU A 42 2.86 1.85 6.58
CA GLU A 42 3.54 0.58 6.37
C GLU A 42 2.67 -0.52 6.97
N LEU A 43 2.23 -1.45 6.13
CA LEU A 43 1.32 -2.52 6.53
C LEU A 43 1.80 -3.84 5.98
N LYS A 44 1.69 -4.88 6.80
CA LYS A 44 1.87 -6.26 6.36
C LYS A 44 0.62 -6.69 5.60
N LYS A 45 0.78 -7.00 4.31
CA LYS A 45 -0.28 -7.50 3.44
C LYS A 45 0.19 -8.78 2.75
N TYR A 46 -0.77 -9.64 2.44
CA TYR A 46 -0.47 -10.82 1.65
C TYR A 46 0.03 -10.39 0.26
N ASN A 47 1.06 -11.03 -0.25
CA ASN A 47 1.54 -10.81 -1.60
C ASN A 47 1.22 -12.07 -2.43
N PRO A 48 0.34 -11.98 -3.45
CA PRO A 48 -0.03 -13.14 -4.24
C PRO A 48 1.13 -13.69 -5.09
N ASN A 49 2.11 -12.86 -5.45
CA ASN A 49 3.25 -13.26 -6.27
C ASN A 49 4.26 -14.10 -5.46
N LEU A 50 4.49 -13.71 -4.20
CA LEU A 50 5.39 -14.42 -3.29
C LEU A 50 4.67 -15.45 -2.41
N LYS A 51 3.34 -15.49 -2.47
CA LYS A 51 2.45 -16.34 -1.66
C LYS A 51 2.68 -16.24 -0.14
N LYS A 52 3.25 -15.13 0.34
CA LYS A 52 3.53 -14.86 1.75
C LYS A 52 3.07 -13.46 2.15
N VAL A 53 2.96 -13.22 3.44
CA VAL A 53 2.72 -11.88 3.98
C VAL A 53 4.01 -11.09 3.92
N THR A 54 3.99 -9.94 3.25
CA THR A 54 5.14 -9.06 3.08
C THR A 54 4.82 -7.64 3.51
N VAL A 55 5.87 -6.86 3.74
CA VAL A 55 5.75 -5.44 4.05
C VAL A 55 5.37 -4.67 2.79
N HIS A 56 4.28 -3.90 2.88
CA HIS A 56 3.86 -2.95 1.85
C HIS A 56 3.95 -1.54 2.40
N ARG A 57 4.53 -0.64 1.62
CA ARG A 57 4.76 0.75 1.99
C ARG A 57 4.03 1.70 1.06
N GLU A 58 3.52 2.79 1.63
CA GLU A 58 2.85 3.84 0.87
C GLU A 58 3.80 4.54 -0.09
N ILE A 59 3.38 4.69 -1.35
CA ILE A 59 4.10 5.42 -2.39
C ILE A 59 3.46 6.76 -2.71
N LYS A 60 2.12 6.80 -2.77
CA LYS A 60 1.35 7.94 -3.25
C LYS A 60 0.12 8.15 -2.38
#